data_AF-A0A7K3XCX6-F1
#
_entry.id   AF-A0A7K3XCX6-F1
#
_cell.length_a   1.000
_cell.length_b   1.000
_cell.length_c   1.000
_cell.angle_alpha   90.00
_cell.angle_beta   90.00
_cell.angle_gamma   90.00
#
_symmetry.space_group_name_H-M   'P 1'
#
loop_
_entity.id
_entity.type
_entity.pdbx_description
1 polymer ?
#
loop_
_entity_poly.entity_id
_entity_poly.type
_entity_poly.pdbx_seq_one_letter_code
_entity_poly.pdbx_strand_id
1 'polypeptide(L)'
;MHDKVYQKMYFEAIFNYILYAPVLESHPDYCIRQFADLIPFIAYDDVMRSKYIVRGLPPGVTDPNESGSGEIIARYANLDELVNAGWKLKD
;
A
#
# COMPACT_ATOMS: atom_id res chain seq x y z
N MET A 1 1.50 -18.19 -10.49
CA MET A 1 2.94 -17.87 -10.73
C MET A 1 3.12 -16.63 -11.60
N HIS A 2 2.28 -16.39 -12.63
CA HIS A 2 2.33 -15.15 -13.43
C HIS A 2 1.90 -13.88 -12.65
N ASP A 3 0.99 -14.03 -11.68
CA ASP A 3 0.47 -12.92 -10.87
C ASP A 3 1.58 -12.20 -10.06
N LYS A 4 2.44 -12.93 -9.35
CA LYS A 4 3.50 -12.33 -8.52
C LYS A 4 4.55 -11.55 -9.31
N VAL A 5 4.95 -12.03 -10.50
CA VAL A 5 5.92 -11.34 -11.36
C VAL A 5 5.31 -10.04 -11.90
N TYR A 6 4.04 -10.09 -12.31
CA TYR A 6 3.29 -8.92 -12.75
C TYR A 6 3.14 -7.89 -11.64
N GLN A 7 2.70 -8.31 -10.45
CA GLN A 7 2.59 -7.44 -9.27
C GLN A 7 3.93 -6.79 -8.92
N LYS A 8 5.03 -7.55 -8.92
CA LYS A 8 6.36 -7.01 -8.65
C LYS A 8 6.76 -5.94 -9.67
N MET A 9 6.65 -6.22 -10.97
CA MET A 9 6.97 -5.25 -12.03
C MET A 9 6.11 -3.98 -11.91
N TYR A 10 4.83 -4.12 -11.58
CA TYR A 10 3.93 -2.98 -11.40
C TYR A 10 4.30 -2.17 -10.17
N PHE A 11 4.54 -2.79 -9.01
CA PHE A 11 5.01 -2.08 -7.83
C PHE A 11 6.35 -1.38 -8.08
N GLU A 12 7.31 -2.02 -8.76
CA GLU A 12 8.57 -1.38 -9.18
C GLU A 12 8.32 -0.15 -10.03
N ALA A 13 7.40 -0.22 -10.99
CA ALA A 13 7.04 0.94 -11.81
C ALA A 13 6.44 2.06 -10.97
N ILE A 14 5.56 1.73 -10.02
CA ILE A 14 4.92 2.73 -9.17
C ILE A 14 5.95 3.44 -8.28
N PHE A 15 6.84 2.69 -7.63
CA PHE A 15 7.90 3.26 -6.78
C PHE A 15 8.92 4.12 -7.52
N ASN A 16 9.09 3.91 -8.83
CA ASN A 16 10.06 4.62 -9.62
C ASN A 16 9.47 5.80 -10.41
N TYR A 17 8.17 5.77 -10.76
CA TYR A 17 7.63 6.66 -11.81
C TYR A 17 6.31 7.38 -11.48
N ILE A 18 5.58 7.02 -10.41
CA ILE A 18 4.22 7.56 -10.22
C ILE A 18 4.19 8.69 -9.17
N LEU A 19 3.42 9.74 -9.50
CA LEU A 19 3.23 10.96 -8.70
C LEU A 19 2.22 10.80 -7.53
N TYR A 20 1.45 9.70 -7.54
CA TYR A 20 0.36 9.42 -6.61
C TYR A 20 0.50 8.03 -6.00
N ALA A 21 -0.03 7.90 -4.79
CA ALA A 21 -0.03 6.64 -4.07
C ALA A 21 -1.11 5.68 -4.60
N PRO A 22 -0.78 4.51 -5.20
CA PRO A 22 -1.74 3.47 -5.53
C PRO A 22 -2.50 2.99 -4.31
N VAL A 23 -3.78 2.78 -4.55
CA VAL A 23 -4.69 2.09 -3.66
C VAL A 23 -4.57 0.59 -3.89
N LEU A 24 -4.64 -0.17 -2.81
CA LEU A 24 -4.63 -1.63 -2.80
C LEU A 24 -6.05 -2.17 -2.61
N GLU A 25 -6.26 -3.41 -3.00
CA GLU A 25 -7.45 -4.17 -2.59
C GLU A 25 -7.42 -4.43 -1.08
N SER A 26 -8.60 -4.57 -0.48
CA SER A 26 -8.72 -4.98 0.93
C SER A 26 -8.14 -6.38 1.10
N HIS A 27 -7.17 -6.52 2.00
CA HIS A 27 -6.51 -7.80 2.25
C HIS A 27 -7.09 -8.47 3.50
N PRO A 28 -7.67 -9.67 3.40
CA PRO A 28 -8.44 -10.27 4.50
C PRO A 28 -7.61 -10.55 5.77
N ASP A 29 -6.30 -10.73 5.64
CA ASP A 29 -5.41 -10.95 6.80
C ASP A 29 -5.00 -9.66 7.53
N TYR A 30 -5.13 -8.50 6.87
CA TYR A 30 -4.63 -7.22 7.38
C TYR A 30 -5.74 -6.19 7.62
N CYS A 31 -6.75 -6.14 6.75
CA CYS A 31 -7.91 -5.25 6.83
C CYS A 31 -8.98 -5.86 7.76
N ILE A 32 -8.63 -6.01 9.04
CA ILE A 32 -9.49 -6.56 10.08
C ILE A 32 -9.60 -5.61 11.27
N ARG A 33 -10.68 -5.73 12.05
CA ARG A 33 -10.92 -4.94 13.27
C ARG A 33 -10.77 -3.43 12.99
N GLN A 34 -9.80 -2.78 13.62
CA GLN A 34 -9.52 -1.35 13.47
C GLN A 34 -9.13 -0.94 12.04
N PHE A 35 -8.76 -1.89 11.18
CA PHE A 35 -8.39 -1.64 9.78
C PHE A 35 -9.46 -2.09 8.78
N ALA A 36 -10.60 -2.62 9.24
CA ALA A 36 -11.61 -3.24 8.37
C ALA A 36 -12.22 -2.27 7.36
N ASP A 37 -12.45 -1.04 7.79
CA ASP A 37 -13.09 -0.01 6.98
C ASP A 37 -12.08 0.94 6.31
N LEU A 38 -10.78 0.67 6.46
CA LEU A 38 -9.74 1.52 5.88
C LEU A 38 -9.46 1.13 4.44
N ILE A 39 -9.16 2.13 3.62
CA ILE A 39 -8.73 1.96 2.23
C ILE A 39 -7.19 1.81 2.25
N PRO A 40 -6.65 0.60 1.98
CA PRO A 40 -5.22 0.40 2.01
C PRO A 40 -4.54 1.05 0.80
N PHE A 41 -3.38 1.67 1.01
CA PHE A 41 -2.59 2.29 -0.04
C PHE A 41 -1.11 2.20 0.30
N ILE A 42 -0.26 2.32 -0.72
CA ILE A 42 1.19 2.37 -0.51
C ILE A 42 1.60 3.80 -0.14
N ALA A 43 2.29 3.97 0.99
CA ALA A 43 2.82 5.29 1.36
C ALA A 43 4.19 5.53 0.69
N TYR A 44 4.33 6.65 0.00
CA TYR A 44 5.56 7.03 -0.72
C TYR A 44 6.46 7.97 0.09
N ASP A 45 5.90 8.67 1.07
CA ASP A 45 6.60 9.71 1.79
C ASP A 45 6.23 9.69 3.28
N ASP A 46 7.21 9.27 4.06
CA ASP A 46 7.45 9.80 5.40
C ASP A 46 8.90 10.29 5.33
N VAL A 47 9.27 11.27 6.17
CA VAL A 47 10.61 11.89 6.27
C VAL A 47 11.74 10.84 6.34
N MET A 48 11.39 9.58 6.67
CA MET A 48 12.24 8.40 6.71
C MET A 48 12.41 7.59 5.41
N ARG A 49 11.90 8.03 4.24
CA ARG A 49 12.01 7.30 2.94
C ARG A 49 11.60 5.82 3.01
N SER A 50 10.54 5.51 3.76
CA SER A 50 10.10 4.12 3.92
C SER A 50 9.33 3.65 2.68
N LYS A 51 10.05 3.04 1.75
CA LYS A 51 9.52 2.67 0.42
C LYS A 51 8.50 1.52 0.41
N TYR A 52 8.24 0.80 1.51
CA TYR A 52 7.37 -0.39 1.47
C TYR A 52 6.41 -0.45 2.67
N ILE A 53 5.64 0.62 2.88
CA ILE A 53 4.62 0.70 3.93
C ILE A 53 3.24 0.69 3.29
N VAL A 54 2.35 -0.14 3.83
CA VAL A 54 0.91 -0.09 3.55
C VAL A 54 0.22 0.65 4.69
N ARG A 55 -0.43 1.77 4.35
CA ARG A 55 -1.24 2.57 5.27
C ARG A 55 -2.72 2.45 4.91
N GLY A 56 -3.59 2.71 5.87
CA GLY A 56 -5.04 2.75 5.67
C GLY A 56 -5.57 4.18 5.75
N LEU A 57 -6.31 4.63 4.73
CA LEU A 57 -7.08 5.88 4.80
C LEU A 57 -8.48 5.62 5.39
N PRO A 58 -8.95 6.48 6.30
CA PRO A 58 -10.34 6.48 6.70
C PRO A 58 -11.28 6.72 5.50
N PRO A 59 -12.48 6.12 5.50
CA PRO A 59 -13.46 6.39 4.47
C PRO A 59 -13.83 7.88 4.44
N GLY A 60 -13.85 8.45 3.23
CA GLY A 60 -14.12 9.88 3.01
C GLY A 60 -12.88 10.76 2.89
N VAL A 61 -11.68 10.24 3.16
CA VAL A 61 -10.41 10.93 2.87
C VAL A 61 -9.95 10.53 1.48
N THR A 62 -9.86 11.50 0.57
CA THR A 62 -9.49 11.26 -0.85
C THR A 62 -8.02 11.52 -1.15
N ASP A 63 -7.34 12.32 -0.34
CA ASP A 63 -5.93 12.63 -0.54
C ASP A 63 -5.06 12.01 0.57
N PRO A 64 -4.22 11.01 0.25
CA PRO A 64 -3.25 10.46 1.19
C PRO A 64 -2.25 11.49 1.71
N ASN A 65 -2.01 12.58 0.96
CA ASN A 65 -1.12 13.67 1.35
C ASN A 65 -1.78 14.67 2.32
N GLU A 66 -3.12 14.81 2.30
CA GLU A 66 -3.83 15.73 3.20
C GLU A 66 -3.79 15.23 4.65
N SER A 67 -3.83 13.91 4.86
CA SER A 67 -3.98 13.41 6.22
C SER A 67 -2.65 13.32 6.98
N GLY A 68 -1.53 13.05 6.32
CA GLY A 68 -0.27 12.65 7.00
C GLY A 68 -0.41 11.44 7.97
N SER A 69 -1.62 10.89 8.14
CA SER A 69 -2.08 10.20 9.36
C SER A 69 -2.85 8.91 9.08
N GLY A 70 -2.69 8.32 7.89
CA GLY A 70 -3.17 6.96 7.67
C GLY A 70 -2.57 5.98 8.69
N GLU A 71 -3.38 5.10 9.24
CA GLU A 71 -2.88 4.08 10.19
C GLU A 71 -1.93 3.13 9.46
N ILE A 72 -0.85 2.71 10.12
CA ILE A 72 0.09 1.76 9.51
C ILE A 72 -0.48 0.35 9.64
N ILE A 73 -0.88 -0.22 8.51
CA ILE A 73 -1.42 -1.58 8.44
C ILE A 73 -0.27 -2.58 8.41
N ALA A 74 0.75 -2.34 7.59
CA ALA A 74 1.90 -3.23 7.46
C ALA A 74 3.18 -2.50 7.02
N ARG A 75 4.34 -3.06 7.40
CA ARG A 75 5.67 -2.60 6.98
C ARG A 75 6.46 -3.79 6.43
N TYR A 76 7.17 -3.57 5.34
CA TYR A 76 8.00 -4.58 4.69
C TYR A 76 9.43 -4.07 4.55
N ALA A 77 10.41 -4.96 4.65
CA ALA A 77 11.83 -4.59 4.50
C ALA A 77 12.21 -4.36 3.04
N ASN A 78 11.50 -5.01 2.11
CA ASN A 78 11.76 -4.96 0.68
C ASN A 78 10.48 -5.25 -0.12
N LEU A 79 10.54 -5.06 -1.43
CA LEU A 79 9.40 -5.28 -2.32
C LEU A 79 8.96 -6.75 -2.38
N ASP A 80 9.90 -7.70 -2.31
CA ASP A 80 9.57 -9.12 -2.39
C ASP A 80 8.72 -9.57 -1.20
N GLU A 81 8.97 -9.05 -0.01
CA GLU A 81 8.11 -9.27 1.16
C GLU A 81 6.70 -8.73 0.97
N LEU A 82 6.56 -7.51 0.43
CA LEU A 82 5.25 -6.90 0.13
C LEU A 82 4.46 -7.74 -0.87
N VAL A 83 5.10 -8.18 -1.96
CA VAL A 83 4.47 -9.03 -2.99
C VAL A 83 4.12 -10.40 -2.42
N ASN A 84 5.00 -10.98 -1.59
CA ASN A 84 4.75 -12.27 -0.97
C ASN A 84 3.65 -12.24 0.09
N ALA A 85 3.42 -11.10 0.73
CA ALA A 85 2.30 -10.90 1.63
C ALA A 85 0.94 -10.97 0.93
N GLY A 86 0.90 -10.88 -0.40
CA GLY A 86 -0.33 -11.09 -1.18
C GLY A 86 -1.13 -9.83 -1.48
N TRP A 87 -0.57 -8.64 -1.23
CA TRP A 87 -1.19 -7.38 -1.63
C TRP A 87 -1.42 -7.32 -3.13
N LYS A 88 -2.59 -6.77 -3.50
CA LYS A 88 -2.99 -6.56 -4.88
C LYS A 88 -3.34 -5.09 -5.09
N LEU A 89 -2.94 -4.56 -6.23
CA LEU A 89 -3.38 -3.25 -6.67
C LEU A 89 -4.88 -3.30 -6.97
N LYS A 90 -5.57 -2.22 -6.60
CA LYS A 90 -6.96 -2.02 -6.96
C LYS A 90 -7.01 -1.45 -8.38
N ASP A 91 -7.70 -2.16 -9.29
CA ASP A 91 -7.94 -1.73 -10.67
C ASP A 91 -8.73 -0.41 -10.76
#